data_AF-A0A7V5BYZ1-F1
#
_entry.id   AF-A0A7V5BYZ1-F1
#
_cell.length_a   1.000
_cell.length_b   1.000
_cell.length_c   1.000
_cell.angle_alpha   90.00
_cell.angle_beta   90.00
_cell.angle_gamma   90.00
#
_symmetry.space_group_name_H-M   'P 1'
#
loop_
_entity.id
_entity.type
_entity.pdbx_description
1 polymer ?
#
loop_
_entity_poly.entity_id
_entity_poly.type
_entity_poly.pdbx_seq_one_letter_code
_entity_poly.pdbx_strand_id
1 'polypeptide(L)'
;MTAPGERLRAAFVAAFPGYLAALAADAGRSPSAEHLEEAVRRLDAELAEFHDPAGPHRRSPMQVVREVTAAFAEAVGLGDVELPGSPAVLGDEALGALLAWGRAKAAAFGTEPPSSPPPRRPVAAVLARRDLRPLLTDAAAEVGFEIVTVGNPGAFEELEPRPRVVVVDLHHGGAPAVLAAARRRGIQVVAVGEEIDDLTETAARAAGARRVTTVERLVAEPARYLGLVV
;
A
#
# COMPACT_ATOMS: atom_id res chain seq x y z
N MET A 1 16.89 -17.10 21.71
CA MET A 1 16.04 -16.26 20.82
C MET A 1 16.70 -16.26 19.45
N THR A 2 16.03 -16.74 18.41
CA THR A 2 16.55 -16.78 17.03
C THR A 2 16.86 -15.37 16.52
N ALA A 3 17.98 -15.18 15.82
CA ALA A 3 18.37 -13.86 15.34
C ALA A 3 17.30 -13.29 14.37
N PRO A 4 17.05 -11.97 14.33
CA PRO A 4 16.05 -11.39 13.42
C PRO A 4 16.27 -11.75 11.94
N GLY A 5 17.52 -11.83 11.48
CA GLY A 5 17.86 -12.25 10.10
C GLY A 5 17.57 -13.73 9.83
N GLU A 6 17.84 -14.61 10.80
CA GLU A 6 17.50 -16.03 10.69
C GLU A 6 15.99 -16.26 10.66
N ARG A 7 15.22 -15.50 11.46
CA ARG A 7 13.75 -15.54 11.44
C ARG A 7 13.18 -15.04 10.12
N LEU A 8 13.74 -13.96 9.58
CA LEU A 8 13.40 -13.45 8.24
C LEU A 8 13.58 -14.54 7.19
N ARG A 9 14.79 -15.12 7.13
CA ARG A 9 15.12 -16.17 6.16
C ARG A 9 14.16 -17.36 6.29
N ALA A 10 13.97 -17.87 7.50
CA ALA A 10 13.10 -19.03 7.74
C ALA A 10 11.64 -18.77 7.32
N ALA A 11 11.07 -17.62 7.70
CA ALA A 11 9.68 -17.28 7.39
C ALA A 11 9.46 -17.15 5.87
N PHE A 12 10.38 -16.51 5.16
CA PHE A 12 10.28 -16.35 3.71
C PHE A 12 10.46 -17.70 3.00
N VAL A 13 11.47 -18.49 3.37
CA VAL A 13 11.73 -19.82 2.78
C VAL A 13 10.57 -20.78 3.02
N ALA A 14 9.92 -20.72 4.19
CA ALA A 14 8.74 -21.54 4.48
C ALA A 14 7.51 -21.16 3.65
N ALA A 15 7.28 -19.87 3.43
CA ALA A 15 6.11 -19.38 2.68
C ALA A 15 6.26 -19.47 1.15
N PHE A 16 7.50 -19.36 0.65
CA PHE A 16 7.77 -19.17 -0.77
C PHE A 16 7.28 -20.29 -1.70
N PRO A 17 7.40 -21.59 -1.37
CA PRO A 17 6.90 -22.66 -2.24
C PRO A 17 5.39 -22.56 -2.49
N GLY A 18 4.61 -22.27 -1.43
CA GLY A 18 3.16 -22.12 -1.52
C GLY A 18 2.76 -20.92 -2.39
N TYR A 19 3.49 -19.81 -2.24
CA TYR A 19 3.30 -18.62 -3.08
C TYR A 19 3.60 -18.90 -4.56
N LEU A 20 4.72 -19.55 -4.89
CA LEU A 20 5.06 -19.86 -6.29
C LEU A 20 4.09 -20.87 -6.92
N ALA A 21 3.63 -21.85 -6.13
CA ALA A 21 2.62 -22.81 -6.59
C ALA A 21 1.29 -22.12 -6.90
N ALA A 22 0.84 -21.20 -6.05
CA ALA A 22 -0.36 -20.39 -6.29
C ALA A 22 -0.20 -19.52 -7.54
N LEU A 23 0.94 -18.83 -7.66
CA LEU A 23 1.26 -17.98 -8.81
C LEU A 23 1.23 -18.74 -10.13
N ALA A 24 1.79 -19.94 -10.17
CA ALA A 24 1.80 -20.77 -11.37
C ALA A 24 0.41 -21.36 -11.66
N ALA A 25 -0.35 -21.74 -10.63
CA ALA A 25 -1.71 -22.25 -10.76
C ALA A 25 -2.66 -21.19 -11.35
N ASP A 26 -2.55 -19.94 -10.89
CA ASP A 26 -3.31 -18.80 -11.44
C ASP A 26 -3.03 -18.57 -12.93
N ALA A 27 -1.82 -18.89 -13.37
CA ALA A 27 -1.41 -18.84 -14.77
C ALA A 27 -1.74 -20.12 -15.57
N GLY A 28 -2.45 -21.08 -14.98
CA GLY A 28 -2.80 -22.35 -15.63
C GLY A 28 -1.58 -23.26 -15.89
N ARG A 29 -0.52 -23.12 -15.09
CA ARG A 29 0.70 -23.93 -15.15
C ARG A 29 0.81 -24.86 -13.96
N SER A 30 1.60 -25.92 -14.14
CA SER A 30 1.96 -26.85 -13.07
C SER A 30 3.48 -26.96 -13.05
N PRO A 31 4.17 -26.21 -12.17
CA PRO A 31 5.61 -26.25 -12.08
C PRO A 31 6.07 -27.62 -11.56
N SER A 32 7.21 -28.12 -12.04
CA SER A 32 7.80 -29.33 -11.47
C SER A 32 8.34 -29.05 -10.06
N ALA A 33 8.49 -30.11 -9.27
CA ALA A 33 9.14 -30.03 -7.96
C ALA A 33 10.54 -29.41 -8.06
N GLU A 34 11.31 -29.77 -9.09
CA GLU A 34 12.65 -29.23 -9.34
C GLU A 34 12.65 -27.70 -9.52
N HIS A 35 11.66 -27.12 -10.21
CA HIS A 35 11.57 -25.65 -10.35
C HIS A 35 11.30 -24.95 -9.02
N LEU A 36 10.44 -25.54 -8.17
CA LEU A 36 10.12 -24.99 -6.86
C LEU A 36 11.33 -25.13 -5.91
N GLU A 37 11.97 -26.30 -5.89
CA GLU A 37 13.17 -26.56 -5.09
C GLU A 37 14.31 -25.61 -5.48
N GLU A 38 14.53 -25.39 -6.78
CA GLU A 38 15.55 -24.46 -7.25
C GLU A 38 15.27 -23.02 -6.83
N ALA A 39 14.02 -22.55 -6.98
CA ALA A 39 13.64 -21.21 -6.56
C ALA A 39 13.78 -21.01 -5.05
N VAL A 40 13.39 -22.00 -4.25
CA VAL A 40 13.53 -21.97 -2.79
C VAL A 40 15.00 -21.99 -2.38
N ARG A 41 15.82 -22.85 -3.00
CA ARG A 41 17.27 -22.92 -2.77
C ARG A 41 17.96 -21.60 -3.10
N ARG A 42 17.57 -20.97 -4.21
CA ARG A 42 18.09 -19.66 -4.61
C ARG A 42 17.69 -18.57 -3.61
N LEU A 43 16.40 -18.52 -3.23
CA LEU A 43 15.92 -17.56 -2.23
C LEU A 43 16.67 -17.73 -0.90
N ASP A 44 16.83 -18.96 -0.44
CA ASP A 44 17.51 -19.30 0.80
C ASP A 44 18.97 -18.83 0.81
N ALA A 45 19.69 -19.05 -0.29
CA ALA A 45 21.08 -18.62 -0.47
C ALA A 45 21.21 -17.08 -0.48
N GLU A 46 20.32 -16.39 -1.20
CA GLU A 46 20.34 -14.93 -1.28
C GLU A 46 19.95 -14.31 0.07
N LEU A 47 18.95 -14.86 0.77
CA LEU A 47 18.51 -14.34 2.06
C LEU A 47 19.52 -14.56 3.20
N ALA A 48 20.50 -15.46 3.02
CA ALA A 48 21.58 -15.65 3.97
C ALA A 48 22.42 -14.37 4.19
N GLU A 49 22.44 -13.45 3.22
CA GLU A 49 23.13 -12.16 3.37
C GLU A 49 22.55 -11.32 4.51
N PHE A 50 21.25 -11.47 4.81
CA PHE A 50 20.53 -10.67 5.82
C PHE A 50 20.65 -11.20 7.25
N HIS A 51 21.49 -12.22 7.50
CA HIS A 51 21.69 -12.80 8.85
C HIS A 51 22.08 -11.73 9.88
N ASP A 52 22.90 -10.76 9.48
CA ASP A 52 23.26 -9.59 10.26
C ASP A 52 22.49 -8.36 9.77
N PRO A 53 21.52 -7.84 10.55
CA PRO A 53 20.86 -6.58 10.24
C PRO A 53 21.85 -5.40 10.16
N ALA A 54 22.93 -5.37 10.94
CA ALA A 54 23.89 -4.26 10.92
C ALA A 54 24.75 -4.24 9.64
N GLY A 55 24.87 -5.37 8.95
CA GLY A 55 25.71 -5.52 7.76
C GLY A 55 25.31 -4.62 6.57
N PRO A 56 26.25 -4.24 5.69
CA PRO A 56 25.96 -3.45 4.50
C PRO A 56 25.19 -4.29 3.46
N HIS A 57 23.93 -3.95 3.22
CA HIS A 57 23.07 -4.65 2.25
C HIS A 57 22.77 -3.75 1.06
N ARG A 58 23.04 -4.25 -0.16
CA ARG A 58 22.75 -3.49 -1.40
C ARG A 58 21.30 -3.62 -1.86
N ARG A 59 20.62 -4.67 -1.40
CA ARG A 59 19.24 -5.02 -1.77
C ARG A 59 18.40 -5.12 -0.52
N SER A 60 17.09 -4.97 -0.67
CA SER A 60 16.14 -5.31 0.38
C SER A 60 15.71 -6.78 0.26
N PRO A 61 15.26 -7.44 1.35
CA PRO A 61 14.73 -8.80 1.27
C PRO A 61 13.60 -8.94 0.23
N MET A 62 12.73 -7.94 0.11
CA MET A 62 11.66 -7.92 -0.90
C MET A 62 12.18 -7.77 -2.32
N GLN A 63 13.30 -7.09 -2.53
CA GLN A 63 13.93 -7.03 -3.83
C GLN A 63 14.45 -8.42 -4.24
N VAL A 64 15.09 -9.15 -3.32
CA VAL A 64 15.53 -10.53 -3.56
C VAL A 64 14.35 -11.43 -3.92
N VAL A 65 13.24 -11.36 -3.17
CA VAL A 65 12.02 -12.12 -3.50
C VAL A 65 11.55 -11.84 -4.92
N ARG A 66 11.45 -10.57 -5.32
CA ARG A 66 11.01 -10.20 -6.67
C ARG A 66 11.95 -10.75 -7.75
N GLU A 67 13.26 -10.65 -7.54
CA GLU A 67 14.28 -11.16 -8.48
C GLU A 67 14.17 -12.69 -8.63
N VAL A 68 13.98 -13.42 -7.53
CA VAL A 68 13.82 -14.88 -7.57
C VAL A 68 12.48 -15.29 -8.19
N THR A 69 11.38 -14.62 -7.85
CA THR A 69 10.07 -14.86 -8.46
C THR A 69 10.10 -14.62 -9.97
N ALA A 70 10.79 -13.56 -10.43
CA ALA A 70 10.93 -13.27 -11.86
C ALA A 70 11.71 -14.39 -12.58
N ALA A 71 12.81 -14.87 -12.00
CA ALA A 71 13.59 -15.97 -12.57
C ALA A 71 12.79 -17.29 -12.60
N PHE A 72 11.99 -17.57 -11.57
CA PHE A 72 11.07 -18.70 -11.57
C PHE A 72 10.03 -18.57 -12.68
N ALA A 73 9.39 -17.40 -12.80
CA ALA A 73 8.38 -17.12 -13.82
C ALA A 73 8.93 -17.29 -15.25
N GLU A 74 10.17 -16.89 -15.50
CA GLU A 74 10.87 -17.12 -16.76
C GLU A 74 11.08 -18.62 -17.01
N ALA A 75 11.61 -19.35 -16.02
CA ALA A 75 11.90 -20.79 -16.13
C ALA A 75 10.66 -21.65 -16.41
N VAL A 76 9.52 -21.29 -15.82
CA VAL A 76 8.24 -22.02 -15.99
C VAL A 76 7.34 -21.42 -17.08
N GLY A 77 7.78 -20.36 -17.76
CA GLY A 77 7.07 -19.77 -18.89
C GLY A 77 5.74 -19.09 -18.53
N LEU A 78 5.73 -18.30 -17.44
CA LEU A 78 4.54 -17.55 -16.97
C LEU A 78 4.29 -16.24 -17.73
N GLY A 79 5.25 -15.75 -18.54
CA GLY A 79 5.12 -14.44 -19.21
C GLY A 79 5.22 -13.27 -18.24
N ASP A 80 4.55 -12.15 -18.54
CA ASP A 80 4.49 -10.97 -17.65
C ASP A 80 3.71 -11.31 -16.38
N VAL A 81 4.43 -11.61 -15.31
CA VAL A 81 3.85 -11.90 -13.99
C VAL A 81 3.90 -10.67 -13.09
N GLU A 82 2.82 -10.41 -12.36
CA GLU A 82 2.82 -9.36 -11.35
C GLU A 82 3.68 -9.80 -10.16
N LEU A 83 4.83 -9.13 -9.99
CA LEU A 83 5.77 -9.43 -8.92
C LEU A 83 5.24 -8.93 -7.57
N PRO A 84 5.58 -9.59 -6.46
CA PRO A 84 5.02 -9.26 -5.16
C PRO A 84 5.43 -7.86 -4.70
N GLY A 85 4.45 -6.97 -4.58
CA GLY A 85 4.63 -5.60 -4.08
C GLY A 85 4.72 -5.50 -2.56
N SER A 86 4.27 -6.54 -1.83
CA SER A 86 4.21 -6.57 -0.37
C SER A 86 4.57 -7.96 0.18
N PRO A 87 5.26 -8.07 1.32
CA PRO A 87 5.50 -9.36 1.99
C PRO A 87 4.20 -10.00 2.51
N ALA A 88 3.09 -9.24 2.63
CA ALA A 88 1.81 -9.77 3.10
C ALA A 88 1.25 -10.85 2.16
N VAL A 89 1.63 -10.84 0.87
CA VAL A 89 1.23 -11.90 -0.08
C VAL A 89 1.88 -13.25 0.22
N LEU A 90 2.96 -13.26 1.01
CA LEU A 90 3.61 -14.47 1.53
C LEU A 90 3.02 -14.90 2.90
N GLY A 91 2.12 -14.09 3.48
CA GLY A 91 1.49 -14.35 4.77
C GLY A 91 2.04 -13.52 5.94
N ASP A 92 1.31 -13.56 7.06
CA ASP A 92 1.56 -12.73 8.24
C ASP A 92 2.92 -12.99 8.89
N GLU A 93 3.41 -14.23 8.85
CA GLU A 93 4.70 -14.60 9.42
C GLU A 93 5.87 -13.94 8.67
N ALA A 94 5.82 -13.95 7.33
CA ALA A 94 6.80 -13.26 6.49
C ALA A 94 6.77 -11.75 6.70
N LEU A 95 5.57 -11.14 6.77
CA LEU A 95 5.41 -9.73 7.10
C LEU A 95 6.00 -9.40 8.48
N GLY A 96 5.65 -10.17 9.51
CA GLY A 96 6.14 -9.98 10.87
C GLY A 96 7.66 -10.10 10.97
N ALA A 97 8.25 -11.07 10.29
CA ALA A 97 9.69 -11.29 10.26
C ALA A 97 10.43 -10.15 9.54
N LEU A 98 9.90 -9.63 8.43
CA LEU A 98 10.45 -8.46 7.73
C LEU A 98 10.43 -7.22 8.61
N LEU A 99 9.32 -6.96 9.30
CA LEU A 99 9.21 -5.82 10.21
C LEU A 99 10.20 -5.94 11.39
N ALA A 100 10.38 -7.15 11.94
CA ALA A 100 11.34 -7.40 13.00
C ALA A 100 12.79 -7.17 12.54
N TRP A 101 13.14 -7.66 11.35
CA TRP A 101 14.44 -7.41 10.74
C TRP A 101 14.65 -5.92 10.46
N GLY A 102 13.66 -5.22 9.90
CA GLY A 102 13.72 -3.78 9.63
C GLY A 102 13.92 -2.93 10.89
N ARG A 103 13.28 -3.29 12.01
CA ARG A 103 13.54 -2.64 13.31
C ARG A 103 14.97 -2.85 13.79
N ALA A 104 15.49 -4.07 13.67
CA ALA A 104 16.88 -4.36 14.02
C ALA A 104 17.87 -3.62 13.11
N LYS A 105 17.57 -3.55 11.80
CA LYS A 105 18.31 -2.77 10.80
C LYS A 105 18.35 -1.29 11.17
N ALA A 106 17.22 -0.69 11.53
CA ALA A 106 17.17 0.71 11.96
C ALA A 106 18.01 0.94 13.22
N ALA A 107 17.80 0.13 14.27
CA ALA A 107 18.55 0.26 15.53
C ALA A 107 20.07 0.17 15.33
N ALA A 108 20.55 -0.67 14.41
CA ALA A 108 21.97 -0.86 14.15
C ALA A 108 22.67 0.33 13.48
N PHE A 109 21.94 1.15 12.71
CA PHE A 109 22.54 2.28 11.98
C PHE A 109 22.56 3.58 12.78
N GLY A 110 22.29 3.51 14.09
CA GLY A 110 22.21 4.72 14.94
C GLY A 110 21.07 5.66 14.53
N THR A 111 20.25 5.26 13.57
CA THR A 111 18.86 5.70 13.50
C THR A 111 18.20 5.08 14.72
N GLU A 112 18.24 5.80 15.86
CA GLU A 112 17.06 5.84 16.70
C GLU A 112 15.87 5.84 15.72
N PRO A 113 14.86 4.93 15.86
CA PRO A 113 13.62 5.13 15.13
C PRO A 113 13.31 6.60 15.37
N PRO A 114 13.23 7.45 14.33
CA PRO A 114 13.34 8.88 14.53
C PRO A 114 12.46 9.19 15.72
N SER A 115 12.93 10.00 16.64
CA SER A 115 12.05 10.71 17.57
C SER A 115 11.10 11.64 16.81
N SER A 116 10.66 11.24 15.61
CA SER A 116 9.32 11.44 15.13
C SER A 116 8.39 11.34 16.33
N PRO A 117 7.63 12.40 16.62
CA PRO A 117 6.41 12.22 17.40
C PRO A 117 5.67 10.98 16.85
N PRO A 118 4.94 10.23 17.70
CA PRO A 118 4.21 9.03 17.27
C PRO A 118 3.60 9.27 15.90
N PRO A 119 3.79 8.37 14.91
CA PRO A 119 3.50 8.65 13.51
C PRO A 119 2.15 9.35 13.45
N ARG A 120 2.17 10.66 13.14
CA ARG A 120 0.93 11.42 13.11
C ARG A 120 0.05 10.70 12.11
N ARG A 121 -1.15 10.33 12.54
CA ARG A 121 -2.12 9.70 11.65
C ARG A 121 -2.17 10.55 10.38
N PRO A 122 -2.04 9.95 9.18
CA PRO A 122 -2.08 10.74 7.97
C PRO A 122 -3.37 11.54 7.95
N VAL A 123 -3.32 12.80 7.49
CA VAL A 123 -4.52 13.63 7.46
C VAL A 123 -5.32 13.35 6.19
N ALA A 124 -6.61 13.08 6.36
CA ALA A 124 -7.61 13.10 5.30
C ALA A 124 -8.43 14.38 5.39
N ALA A 125 -8.54 15.10 4.28
CA ALA A 125 -9.47 16.21 4.15
C ALA A 125 -10.81 15.71 3.61
N VAL A 126 -11.94 16.13 4.19
CA VAL A 126 -13.28 15.76 3.71
C VAL A 126 -14.06 17.02 3.35
N LEU A 127 -14.41 17.16 2.08
CA LEU A 127 -15.35 18.16 1.58
C LEU A 127 -16.66 17.46 1.21
N ALA A 128 -17.69 17.65 2.03
CA ALA A 128 -18.98 17.00 1.82
C ALA A 128 -20.15 17.84 2.31
N ARG A 129 -21.32 17.60 1.71
CA ARG A 129 -22.61 18.08 2.24
C ARG A 129 -22.83 17.59 3.68
N ARG A 130 -23.68 18.29 4.42
CA ARG A 130 -23.81 18.14 5.88
C ARG A 130 -24.27 16.74 6.31
N ASP A 131 -25.13 16.13 5.52
CA ASP A 131 -25.71 14.80 5.68
C ASP A 131 -24.71 13.68 5.38
N LEU A 132 -23.88 13.82 4.34
CA LEU A 132 -22.88 12.81 3.96
C LEU A 132 -21.58 12.90 4.77
N ARG A 133 -21.29 14.07 5.34
CA ARG A 133 -20.04 14.33 6.03
C ARG A 133 -19.73 13.30 7.12
N PRO A 134 -20.63 12.97 8.08
CA PRO A 134 -20.34 11.97 9.11
C PRO A 134 -19.92 10.62 8.54
N LEU A 135 -20.64 10.13 7.51
CA LEU A 135 -20.36 8.84 6.87
C LEU A 135 -18.95 8.81 6.25
N LEU A 136 -18.58 9.88 5.55
CA LEU A 136 -17.29 9.97 4.87
C LEU A 136 -16.14 10.20 5.86
N THR A 137 -16.39 10.92 6.95
CA THR A 137 -15.42 11.06 8.03
C THR A 137 -15.21 9.73 8.75
N ASP A 138 -16.27 8.98 9.05
CA ASP A 138 -16.17 7.68 9.73
C ASP A 138 -15.40 6.67 8.87
N ALA A 139 -15.70 6.61 7.58
CA ALA A 139 -14.97 5.78 6.61
C ALA A 139 -13.46 6.12 6.57
N ALA A 140 -13.09 7.40 6.66
CA ALA A 140 -11.68 7.81 6.72
C ALA A 140 -11.02 7.49 8.06
N ALA A 141 -11.75 7.62 9.18
CA ALA A 141 -11.27 7.25 10.51
C ALA A 141 -10.98 5.74 10.61
N GLU A 142 -11.83 4.91 10.01
CA GLU A 142 -11.69 3.45 9.99
C GLU A 142 -10.35 3.00 9.35
N VAL A 143 -9.91 3.73 8.32
CA VAL A 143 -8.62 3.49 7.65
C VAL A 143 -7.44 4.08 8.44
N GLY A 144 -7.71 4.80 9.54
CA GLY A 144 -6.70 5.32 10.46
C GLY A 144 -6.23 6.74 10.17
N PHE A 145 -6.97 7.51 9.36
CA PHE A 145 -6.66 8.92 9.13
C PHE A 145 -7.05 9.81 10.32
N GLU A 146 -6.33 10.91 10.50
CA GLU A 146 -6.82 12.08 11.22
C GLU A 146 -7.64 12.92 10.24
N ILE A 147 -8.79 13.42 10.67
CA ILE A 147 -9.79 13.97 9.74
C ILE A 147 -9.88 15.48 9.92
N VAL A 148 -9.77 16.20 8.80
CA VAL A 148 -10.07 17.62 8.75
C VAL A 148 -11.25 17.84 7.80
N THR A 149 -12.32 18.41 8.32
CA THR A 149 -13.46 18.80 7.49
C THR A 149 -13.16 20.13 6.82
N VAL A 150 -13.33 20.18 5.51
CA VAL A 150 -13.21 21.40 4.72
C VAL A 150 -14.59 22.04 4.59
N GLY A 151 -14.74 23.28 5.08
CA GLY A 151 -15.99 24.02 4.94
C GLY A 151 -16.13 24.77 3.61
N ASN A 152 -15.00 25.17 3.01
CA ASN A 152 -14.96 25.91 1.75
C ASN A 152 -13.59 25.71 1.05
N PRO A 153 -13.46 26.02 -0.25
CA PRO A 153 -12.22 25.81 -0.98
C PRO A 153 -11.01 26.58 -0.46
N GLY A 154 -11.19 27.80 0.06
CA GLY A 154 -10.09 28.59 0.62
C GLY A 154 -9.45 27.93 1.84
N ALA A 155 -10.29 27.38 2.73
CA ALA A 155 -9.84 26.65 3.90
C ALA A 155 -9.03 25.38 3.53
N PHE A 156 -9.27 24.78 2.36
CA PHE A 156 -8.49 23.62 1.91
C PHE A 156 -7.04 23.99 1.56
N GLU A 157 -6.83 25.14 0.94
CA GLU A 157 -5.49 25.57 0.51
C GLU A 157 -4.57 25.87 1.70
N GLU A 158 -5.15 26.36 2.80
CA GLU A 158 -4.45 26.71 4.05
C GLU A 158 -4.25 25.52 5.01
N LEU A 159 -4.74 24.32 4.67
CA LEU A 159 -4.65 23.16 5.56
C LEU A 159 -3.20 22.75 5.85
N GLU A 160 -2.88 22.77 7.15
CA GLU A 160 -1.68 22.19 7.74
C GLU A 160 -2.05 21.27 8.94
N PRO A 161 -1.50 20.04 9.02
CA PRO A 161 -0.55 19.47 8.06
C PRO A 161 -1.25 19.13 6.73
N ARG A 162 -0.48 19.23 5.63
CA ARG A 162 -0.97 18.92 4.29
C ARG A 162 -1.64 17.52 4.24
N PRO A 163 -2.89 17.40 3.76
CA PRO A 163 -3.58 16.11 3.70
C PRO A 163 -2.96 15.19 2.65
N ARG A 164 -2.96 13.88 2.95
CA ARG A 164 -2.51 12.82 2.03
C ARG A 164 -3.57 12.50 0.98
N VAL A 165 -4.83 12.50 1.41
CA VAL A 165 -6.00 12.27 0.59
C VAL A 165 -7.06 13.32 0.87
N VAL A 166 -7.82 13.70 -0.15
CA VAL A 166 -9.05 14.47 -0.02
C VAL A 166 -10.23 13.67 -0.57
N VAL A 167 -11.28 13.53 0.23
CA VAL A 167 -12.57 12.95 -0.17
C VAL A 167 -13.50 14.11 -0.52
N VAL A 168 -14.02 14.11 -1.75
CA VAL A 168 -14.81 15.22 -2.29
C VAL A 168 -16.17 14.71 -2.75
N ASP A 169 -17.24 15.15 -2.09
CA ASP A 169 -18.61 15.01 -2.60
C ASP A 169 -18.79 15.89 -3.83
N LEU A 170 -19.08 15.27 -4.97
CA LEU A 170 -19.27 15.93 -6.26
C LEU A 170 -20.47 16.89 -6.27
N HIS A 171 -21.46 16.69 -5.39
CA HIS A 171 -22.61 17.58 -5.26
C HIS A 171 -22.33 18.79 -4.36
N HIS A 172 -21.15 18.86 -3.74
CA HIS A 172 -20.76 20.03 -2.96
C HIS A 172 -20.38 21.19 -3.89
N GLY A 173 -20.95 22.39 -3.67
CA GLY A 173 -20.71 23.55 -4.54
C GLY A 173 -19.24 23.98 -4.65
N GLY A 174 -18.41 23.63 -3.66
CA GLY A 174 -16.96 23.86 -3.67
C GLY A 174 -16.12 22.76 -4.34
N ALA A 175 -16.73 21.66 -4.82
CA ALA A 175 -16.00 20.50 -5.32
C ALA A 175 -15.04 20.82 -6.48
N PRO A 176 -15.44 21.56 -7.54
CA PRO A 176 -14.52 21.87 -8.65
C PRO A 176 -13.25 22.60 -8.19
N ALA A 177 -13.39 23.53 -7.25
CA ALA A 177 -12.27 24.30 -6.73
C ALA A 177 -11.32 23.45 -5.89
N VAL A 178 -11.85 22.57 -5.02
CA VAL A 178 -11.02 21.66 -4.21
C VAL A 178 -10.35 20.59 -5.07
N LEU A 179 -11.03 20.04 -6.09
CA LEU A 179 -10.43 19.12 -7.05
C LEU A 179 -9.23 19.76 -7.75
N ALA A 180 -9.40 20.99 -8.27
CA ALA A 180 -8.33 21.73 -8.91
C ALA A 180 -7.17 22.06 -7.96
N ALA A 181 -7.47 22.49 -6.73
CA ALA A 181 -6.46 22.79 -5.71
C ALA A 181 -5.68 21.53 -5.30
N ALA A 182 -6.37 20.40 -5.09
CA ALA A 182 -5.75 19.13 -4.75
C ALA A 182 -4.83 18.63 -5.87
N ARG A 183 -5.27 18.74 -7.13
CA ARG A 183 -4.44 18.44 -8.32
C ARG A 183 -3.19 19.31 -8.37
N ARG A 184 -3.32 20.63 -8.20
CA ARG A 184 -2.16 21.56 -8.18
C ARG A 184 -1.16 21.20 -7.08
N ARG A 185 -1.66 20.83 -5.91
CA ARG A 185 -0.81 20.44 -4.78
C ARG A 185 -0.22 19.04 -4.97
N GLY A 186 -0.81 18.17 -5.79
CA GLY A 186 -0.42 16.76 -5.92
C GLY A 186 -0.93 15.90 -4.76
N ILE A 187 -2.11 16.22 -4.25
CA ILE A 187 -2.81 15.47 -3.19
C ILE A 187 -3.71 14.43 -3.87
N GLN A 188 -3.82 13.23 -3.29
CA GLN A 188 -4.70 12.20 -3.85
C GLN A 188 -6.16 12.60 -3.65
N VAL A 189 -6.97 12.40 -4.68
CA VAL A 189 -8.39 12.79 -4.68
C VAL A 189 -9.26 11.55 -4.87
N VAL A 190 -10.22 11.39 -3.97
CA VAL A 190 -11.34 10.44 -4.10
C VAL A 190 -12.62 11.25 -4.24
N ALA A 191 -13.18 11.27 -5.44
CA ALA A 191 -14.47 11.90 -5.71
C ALA A 191 -15.60 10.91 -5.41
N VAL A 192 -16.62 11.38 -4.70
CA VAL A 192 -17.79 10.57 -4.32
C VAL A 192 -19.10 11.24 -4.73
N GLY A 193 -20.09 10.42 -5.04
CA GLY A 193 -21.46 10.86 -5.30
C GLY A 193 -22.44 9.76 -4.88
N GLU A 194 -23.74 10.08 -4.80
CA GLU A 194 -24.77 9.06 -4.54
C GLU A 194 -24.95 8.19 -5.79
N GLU A 195 -24.99 8.82 -6.96
CA GLU A 195 -24.99 8.19 -8.28
C GLU A 195 -23.79 8.71 -9.09
N ILE A 196 -23.10 7.81 -9.78
CA ILE A 196 -21.96 8.14 -10.66
C ILE A 196 -22.26 7.53 -12.02
N ASP A 197 -22.48 8.39 -13.01
CA ASP A 197 -22.55 8.02 -14.42
C ASP A 197 -21.22 8.32 -15.14
N ASP A 198 -21.11 7.87 -16.39
CA ASP A 198 -19.89 7.98 -17.20
C ASP A 198 -19.46 9.45 -17.41
N LEU A 199 -20.43 10.36 -17.53
CA LEU A 199 -20.18 11.79 -17.73
C LEU A 199 -19.58 12.42 -16.47
N THR A 200 -20.18 12.11 -15.31
CA THR A 200 -19.75 12.58 -13.99
C THR A 200 -18.38 12.00 -13.64
N GLU A 201 -18.14 10.72 -13.92
CA GLU A 201 -16.84 10.11 -13.73
C GLU A 201 -15.77 10.76 -14.61
N THR A 202 -16.05 10.95 -15.90
CA THR A 202 -15.11 11.57 -16.85
C THR A 202 -14.78 12.99 -16.42
N ALA A 203 -15.77 13.78 -16.02
CA ALA A 203 -15.59 15.15 -15.55
C ALA A 203 -14.74 15.20 -14.26
N ALA A 204 -15.03 14.34 -13.29
CA ALA A 204 -14.28 14.25 -12.03
C ALA A 204 -12.81 13.86 -12.28
N ARG A 205 -12.56 12.87 -13.16
CA ARG A 205 -11.19 12.46 -13.53
C ARG A 205 -10.43 13.58 -14.24
N ALA A 206 -11.07 14.26 -15.19
CA ALA A 206 -10.47 15.41 -15.88
C ALA A 206 -10.10 16.55 -14.91
N ALA A 207 -10.92 16.75 -13.87
CA ALA A 207 -10.67 17.72 -12.80
C ALA A 207 -9.54 17.29 -11.84
N GLY A 208 -9.09 16.04 -11.88
CA GLY A 208 -7.97 15.52 -11.10
C GLY A 208 -8.32 14.45 -10.07
N ALA A 209 -9.56 13.91 -10.09
CA ALA A 209 -9.91 12.77 -9.26
C ALA A 209 -9.12 11.52 -9.68
N ARG A 210 -8.37 10.95 -8.74
CA ARG A 210 -7.65 9.69 -8.98
C ARG A 210 -8.63 8.51 -8.96
N ARG A 211 -9.61 8.57 -8.08
CA ARG A 211 -10.70 7.61 -7.95
C ARG A 211 -12.04 8.34 -7.94
N VAL A 212 -13.03 7.72 -8.56
CA VAL A 212 -14.43 8.15 -8.52
C VAL A 212 -15.24 6.94 -8.08
N THR A 213 -16.14 7.12 -7.11
CA THR A 213 -16.97 6.02 -6.61
C THR A 213 -18.26 6.53 -5.97
N THR A 214 -19.16 5.62 -5.61
CA THR A 214 -20.36 5.99 -4.86
C THR A 214 -20.07 6.08 -3.37
N VAL A 215 -20.86 6.85 -2.63
CA VAL A 215 -20.77 6.92 -1.16
C VAL A 215 -20.90 5.53 -0.54
N GLU A 216 -21.87 4.74 -1.00
CA GLU A 216 -22.12 3.38 -0.52
C GLU A 216 -20.88 2.48 -0.64
N ARG A 217 -20.22 2.50 -1.81
CA ARG A 217 -19.01 1.69 -2.04
C ARG A 217 -17.83 2.14 -1.21
N LEU A 218 -17.64 3.46 -1.05
CA LEU A 218 -16.58 3.99 -0.20
C LEU A 218 -16.78 3.57 1.26
N VAL A 219 -18.00 3.66 1.77
CA VAL A 219 -18.33 3.29 3.16
C VAL A 219 -18.23 1.78 3.37
N ALA A 220 -18.58 0.97 2.38
CA ALA A 220 -18.49 -0.49 2.48
C ALA A 220 -17.04 -1.01 2.47
N GLU A 221 -16.14 -0.39 1.69
CA GLU A 221 -14.75 -0.83 1.53
C GLU A 221 -13.75 0.35 1.59
N PRO A 222 -13.67 1.09 2.71
CA PRO A 222 -12.93 2.36 2.74
C PRO A 222 -11.43 2.17 2.46
N ALA A 223 -10.83 1.07 2.94
CA ALA A 223 -9.44 0.73 2.68
C ALA A 223 -9.12 0.56 1.18
N ARG A 224 -10.06 0.01 0.40
CA ARG A 224 -9.91 -0.19 -1.05
C ARG A 224 -9.70 1.14 -1.75
N TYR A 225 -10.43 2.19 -1.35
CA TYR A 225 -10.46 3.48 -2.03
C TYR A 225 -9.50 4.51 -1.45
N LEU A 226 -9.35 4.55 -0.13
CA LEU A 226 -8.54 5.56 0.56
C LEU A 226 -7.07 5.17 0.68
N GLY A 227 -6.77 3.86 0.67
CA GLY A 227 -5.42 3.26 0.59
C GLY A 227 -4.31 3.96 1.38
N LEU A 228 -3.86 3.37 2.49
CA LEU A 228 -2.61 3.81 3.13
C LEU A 228 -1.43 3.52 2.19
N VAL A 229 -0.94 4.53 1.47
CA VAL A 229 0.42 4.48 0.91
C VAL A 229 1.36 4.70 2.09
N VAL A 230 1.74 3.61 2.75
CA VAL A 230 2.84 3.56 3.72
C VAL A 230 4.15 3.62 2.94
#